data_AF-A0A5Y3BI76-F1
#
_entry.id   AF-A0A5Y3BI76-F1
#
_cell.length_a   1.000
_cell.length_b   1.000
_cell.length_c   1.000
_cell.angle_alpha   90.00
_cell.angle_beta   90.00
_cell.angle_gamma   90.00
#
_symmetry.space_group_name_H-M   'P 1'
#
loop_
_entity.id
_entity.type
_entity.pdbx_description
1 polymer ?
#
loop_
_entity_poly.entity_id
_entity_poly.type
_entity_poly.pdbx_seq_one_letter_code
_entity_poly.pdbx_strand_id
1 'polypeptide(L)'
;MFDVTSYPPYAYALFYFINIISFALIYNIFFSNDFKSGYLNFIQATYFSVVTVTTLGFGDITPKLDSSSLLITITTQVVLGVITIGLFLNGISQKLSDKKDKIKEEHEKEIEEQKIAKLLIILKPIIVSYLEILAETYKVTFNTERDTLRIRPKSLFNQDYFDQISVQNFSSQQTRYGSNIMSWGKFIDLENNKLKESIDNYLIKFSTVLTIDIVELLVNIKDHHYLNHAKQALNMAEWHHTHGVKTPPFSMLSIEHSSIQIPEKPTTIKDFHNLLLTLIDLIEKKTKCESLEMIIYLQNGTAPSVGSAIAPIIKFGPF
;
A
#
# COMPACT_ATOMS: atom_id res chain seq x y z
N MET A 1 4.31 10.96 42.85
CA MET A 1 3.33 9.96 43.31
C MET A 1 3.66 8.67 42.58
N PHE A 2 4.04 7.60 43.28
CA PHE A 2 4.40 6.33 42.63
C PHE A 2 3.17 5.75 41.94
N ASP A 3 3.21 5.56 40.62
CA ASP A 3 2.14 4.91 39.90
C ASP A 3 2.25 3.39 40.10
N VAL A 4 1.49 2.90 41.07
CA VAL A 4 1.48 1.50 41.48
C VAL A 4 0.70 0.62 40.49
N THR A 5 0.12 1.20 39.43
CA THR A 5 -0.69 0.46 38.44
C THR A 5 0.11 0.01 37.22
N SER A 6 1.28 0.61 36.96
CA SER A 6 2.07 0.38 35.73
C SER A 6 3.08 -0.77 35.82
N TYR A 7 3.19 -1.47 36.96
CA TYR A 7 4.14 -2.57 37.10
C TYR A 7 3.72 -3.78 36.26
N PRO A 8 4.69 -4.57 35.75
CA PRO A 8 4.38 -5.78 35.01
C PRO A 8 3.72 -6.82 35.94
N PRO A 9 2.84 -7.71 35.43
CA PRO A 9 2.11 -8.67 36.26
C PRO A 9 2.98 -9.52 37.19
N TYR A 10 4.19 -9.91 36.75
CA TYR A 10 5.09 -10.71 37.59
C TYR A 10 5.52 -9.97 38.88
N ALA A 11 5.55 -8.64 38.89
CA ALA A 11 5.90 -7.85 40.06
C ALA A 11 4.81 -7.93 41.13
N TYR A 12 3.52 -7.85 40.76
CA TYR A 12 2.42 -8.04 41.71
C TYR A 12 2.37 -9.49 42.23
N ALA A 13 2.68 -10.48 41.39
CA ALA A 13 2.82 -11.86 41.85
C ALA A 13 3.92 -11.97 42.91
N LEU A 14 5.08 -11.34 42.69
CA LEU A 14 6.17 -11.30 43.66
C LEU A 14 5.74 -10.61 44.97
N PHE A 15 5.04 -9.47 44.90
CA PHE A 15 4.50 -8.80 46.09
C PHE A 15 3.52 -9.68 46.87
N TYR A 16 2.70 -10.47 46.18
CA TYR A 16 1.78 -11.41 46.80
C TYR A 16 2.53 -12.54 47.53
N PHE A 17 3.60 -13.09 46.94
CA PHE A 17 4.46 -14.06 47.63
C PHE A 17 5.21 -13.44 48.83
N ILE A 18 5.73 -12.22 48.69
CA ILE A 18 6.39 -11.50 49.79
C ILE A 18 5.39 -11.25 50.93
N ASN A 19 4.14 -10.90 50.62
CA ASN A 19 3.08 -10.76 51.62
C ASN A 19 2.90 -12.06 52.43
N ILE A 20 2.77 -13.21 51.75
CA ILE A 20 2.63 -14.51 52.42
C ILE A 20 3.77 -14.77 53.39
N ILE A 21 5.03 -14.65 52.94
CA ILE A 21 6.20 -14.96 53.76
C ILE A 21 6.38 -13.96 54.90
N SER A 22 6.14 -12.67 54.63
CA SER A 22 6.27 -11.61 55.65
C SER A 22 5.26 -11.80 56.77
N PHE A 23 4.00 -12.06 56.43
CA PHE A 23 2.96 -12.30 57.44
C PHE A 23 3.15 -13.64 58.16
N ALA A 24 3.66 -14.68 57.49
CA ALA A 24 4.03 -15.93 58.15
C ALA A 24 5.10 -15.72 59.24
N LEU A 25 6.11 -14.90 58.96
CA LEU A 25 7.12 -14.51 59.95
C LEU A 25 6.52 -13.70 61.09
N ILE A 26 5.63 -12.74 60.79
CA ILE A 26 4.94 -11.93 61.81
C ILE A 26 4.12 -12.82 62.74
N TYR A 27 3.34 -13.77 62.20
CA TYR A 27 2.54 -14.69 63.02
C TYR A 27 3.40 -15.60 63.89
N ASN A 28 4.51 -16.11 63.36
CA ASN A 28 5.39 -17.00 64.12
C ASN A 28 6.18 -16.26 65.22
N ILE A 29 6.69 -15.06 64.94
CA ILE A 29 7.56 -14.34 65.89
C ILE A 29 6.74 -13.61 66.96
N PHE A 30 5.68 -12.90 66.57
CA PHE A 30 4.96 -12.01 67.48
C PHE A 30 3.68 -12.63 68.07
N PHE A 31 3.06 -13.58 67.37
CA PHE A 31 1.72 -14.08 67.71
C PHE A 31 1.67 -15.61 67.91
N SER A 32 2.80 -16.29 68.11
CA SER A 32 2.86 -17.75 68.16
C SER A 32 1.98 -18.38 69.25
N ASN A 33 1.68 -17.67 70.34
CA ASN A 33 0.86 -18.17 71.46
C ASN A 33 -0.60 -17.69 71.42
N ASP A 34 -0.96 -16.87 70.43
CA ASP A 34 -2.28 -16.23 70.32
C ASP A 34 -3.29 -17.06 69.52
N PHE A 35 -2.98 -18.33 69.25
CA PHE A 35 -3.84 -19.28 68.54
C PHE A 35 -4.44 -20.33 69.50
N LYS A 36 -5.64 -20.82 69.17
CA LYS A 36 -6.36 -21.81 70.01
C LYS A 36 -5.67 -23.17 70.06
N SER A 37 -4.94 -23.54 69.01
CA SER A 37 -4.21 -24.81 68.88
C SER A 37 -2.90 -24.88 69.68
N GLY A 38 -2.51 -23.80 70.37
CA GLY A 38 -1.22 -23.69 71.06
C GLY A 38 -0.15 -23.01 70.21
N TYR A 39 1.12 -23.34 70.46
CA TYR A 39 2.28 -22.69 69.81
C TYR A 39 2.28 -22.90 68.29
N LEU A 40 2.31 -21.80 67.53
CA LEU A 40 2.31 -21.79 66.07
C LEU A 40 3.74 -21.88 65.52
N ASN A 41 4.14 -23.05 65.01
CA ASN A 41 5.45 -23.20 64.36
C ASN A 41 5.47 -22.52 62.96
N PHE A 42 6.67 -22.34 62.36
CA PHE A 42 6.81 -21.61 61.09
C PHE A 42 6.02 -22.23 59.92
N ILE A 43 5.91 -23.56 59.88
CA ILE A 43 5.15 -24.26 58.84
C ILE A 43 3.65 -23.98 58.98
N GLN A 44 3.13 -24.07 60.20
CA GLN A 44 1.75 -23.72 60.55
C GLN A 44 1.46 -22.24 60.30
N ALA A 45 2.41 -21.35 60.58
CA ALA A 45 2.29 -19.92 60.32
C ALA A 45 2.25 -19.60 58.83
N THR A 46 3.08 -20.27 58.02
CA THR A 46 3.06 -20.14 56.57
C THR A 46 1.76 -20.65 55.99
N TYR A 47 1.29 -21.82 56.47
CA TYR A 47 0.00 -22.37 56.08
C TYR A 47 -1.16 -21.43 56.44
N PHE A 48 -1.21 -20.92 57.68
CA PHE A 48 -2.22 -19.95 58.12
C PHE A 48 -2.19 -18.68 57.26
N SER A 49 -1.00 -18.15 56.97
CA SER A 49 -0.80 -16.99 56.09
C SER A 49 -1.35 -17.23 54.67
N VAL A 50 -1.05 -18.38 54.07
CA VAL A 50 -1.57 -18.76 52.74
C VAL A 50 -3.09 -18.86 52.75
N VAL A 51 -3.66 -19.63 53.68
CA VAL A 51 -5.11 -19.87 53.79
C VAL A 51 -5.88 -18.57 54.09
N THR A 52 -5.28 -17.65 54.83
CA THR A 52 -5.83 -16.33 55.15
C THR A 52 -5.83 -15.42 53.92
N VAL A 53 -4.68 -15.22 53.26
CA VAL A 53 -4.59 -14.30 52.12
C VAL A 53 -5.37 -14.81 50.89
N THR A 54 -5.45 -16.13 50.71
CA THR A 54 -6.27 -16.77 49.67
C THR A 54 -7.75 -16.81 50.02
N THR A 55 -8.14 -16.37 51.22
CA THR A 55 -9.52 -16.37 51.74
C THR A 55 -10.16 -17.75 51.84
N LEU A 56 -9.36 -18.83 51.82
CA LEU A 56 -9.84 -20.22 51.94
C LEU A 56 -10.40 -20.51 53.34
N GLY A 57 -9.73 -20.00 54.39
CA GLY A 57 -10.24 -20.01 55.76
C GLY A 57 -10.69 -21.37 56.30
N PHE A 58 -9.91 -22.45 56.14
CA PHE A 58 -10.31 -23.81 56.53
C PHE A 58 -10.70 -24.00 58.02
N GLY A 59 -10.26 -23.09 58.90
CA GLY A 59 -10.69 -23.06 60.31
C GLY A 59 -9.99 -24.06 61.23
N ASP A 60 -9.01 -24.79 60.71
CA ASP A 60 -8.14 -25.70 61.45
C ASP A 60 -7.14 -24.98 62.36
N ILE A 61 -6.66 -23.80 61.95
CA ILE A 61 -5.92 -22.86 62.79
C ILE A 61 -6.78 -21.64 63.03
N THR A 62 -7.13 -21.38 64.29
CA THR A 62 -8.01 -20.28 64.68
C THR A 62 -7.35 -19.33 65.69
N PRO A 63 -7.39 -18.01 65.43
CA PRO A 63 -6.89 -17.01 66.36
C PRO A 63 -7.79 -16.94 67.61
N LYS A 64 -7.22 -16.56 68.75
CA LYS A 64 -7.99 -16.17 69.94
C LYS A 64 -8.59 -14.78 69.69
N LEU A 65 -9.85 -14.59 70.06
CA LEU A 65 -10.57 -13.32 69.82
C LEU A 65 -10.10 -12.19 70.76
N ASP A 66 -9.37 -12.56 71.79
CA ASP A 66 -8.92 -11.69 72.88
C ASP A 66 -7.73 -10.80 72.46
N SER A 67 -7.02 -11.17 71.38
CA SER A 67 -5.88 -10.44 70.83
C SER A 67 -6.32 -9.53 69.67
N SER A 68 -6.70 -8.30 70.01
CA SER A 68 -7.09 -7.28 69.01
C SER A 68 -5.99 -6.99 67.99
N SER A 69 -4.73 -7.02 68.41
CA SER A 69 -3.55 -6.85 67.55
C SER A 69 -3.42 -7.95 66.48
N LEU A 70 -3.72 -9.20 66.83
CA LEU A 70 -3.70 -10.32 65.88
C LEU A 70 -4.80 -10.15 64.83
N LEU A 71 -6.01 -9.78 65.25
CA LEU A 71 -7.13 -9.53 64.33
C LEU A 71 -6.82 -8.39 63.35
N ILE A 72 -6.25 -7.28 63.83
CA ILE A 72 -5.82 -6.17 62.96
C ILE A 72 -4.77 -6.63 61.95
N THR A 73 -3.81 -7.46 62.38
CA THR A 73 -2.75 -8.00 61.51
C THR A 73 -3.35 -8.89 60.42
N ILE A 74 -4.28 -9.78 60.78
CA ILE A 74 -5.00 -10.65 59.83
C ILE A 74 -5.78 -9.81 58.82
N THR A 75 -6.56 -8.83 59.28
CA THR A 75 -7.30 -7.93 58.39
C THR A 75 -6.37 -7.18 57.45
N THR A 76 -5.23 -6.68 57.96
CA THR A 76 -4.23 -5.99 57.15
C THR A 76 -3.65 -6.90 56.06
N GLN A 77 -3.34 -8.16 56.40
CA GLN A 77 -2.87 -9.14 55.42
C GLN A 77 -3.89 -9.33 54.29
N VAL A 78 -5.15 -9.57 54.64
CA VAL A 78 -6.22 -9.81 53.67
C VAL A 78 -6.41 -8.61 52.75
N VAL A 79 -6.46 -7.38 53.30
CA VAL A 79 -6.60 -6.15 52.52
C VAL A 79 -5.43 -5.99 51.52
N LEU A 80 -4.19 -6.19 51.98
CA LEU A 80 -3.02 -6.12 51.09
C LEU A 80 -3.04 -7.21 50.02
N GLY A 81 -3.45 -8.43 50.37
CA GLY A 81 -3.59 -9.55 49.44
C GLY A 81 -4.61 -9.26 48.33
N VAL A 82 -5.81 -8.81 48.71
CA VAL A 82 -6.90 -8.46 47.80
C VAL A 82 -6.51 -7.32 46.86
N ILE A 83 -5.83 -6.27 47.37
CA ILE A 83 -5.32 -5.18 46.54
C ILE A 83 -4.30 -5.71 45.53
N THR A 84 -3.35 -6.53 45.98
CA THR A 84 -2.26 -7.02 45.14
C THR A 84 -2.77 -7.97 44.04
N ILE A 85 -3.70 -8.88 44.35
CA ILE A 85 -4.29 -9.77 43.33
C ILE A 85 -5.18 -8.99 42.35
N GLY A 86 -5.88 -7.96 42.81
CA GLY A 86 -6.65 -7.06 41.93
C GLY A 86 -5.75 -6.33 40.94
N LEU A 87 -4.62 -5.78 41.40
CA LEU A 87 -3.62 -5.15 40.54
C LEU A 87 -2.97 -6.14 39.57
N PHE A 88 -2.70 -7.37 40.01
CA PHE A 88 -2.20 -8.45 39.17
C PHE A 88 -3.16 -8.76 38.01
N LEU A 89 -4.44 -8.97 38.32
CA LEU A 89 -5.48 -9.27 37.33
C LEU A 89 -5.66 -8.12 36.34
N ASN A 90 -5.64 -6.87 36.81
CA ASN A 90 -5.67 -5.69 35.95
C ASN A 90 -4.49 -5.67 34.97
N GLY A 91 -3.27 -5.90 35.46
CA GLY A 91 -2.08 -5.96 34.61
C GLY A 91 -2.12 -7.07 33.56
N ILE A 92 -2.69 -8.25 33.90
CA ILE A 92 -2.92 -9.33 32.92
C ILE A 92 -3.96 -8.90 31.89
N SER A 93 -5.08 -8.32 32.34
CA SER A 93 -6.17 -7.88 31.47
C SER A 93 -5.68 -6.87 30.43
N GLN A 94 -4.91 -5.87 30.86
CA GLN A 94 -4.30 -4.88 29.96
C GLN A 94 -3.36 -5.53 28.94
N LYS A 95 -2.43 -6.39 29.37
CA LYS A 95 -1.52 -7.08 28.44
C LYS A 95 -2.26 -7.94 27.41
N LEU A 96 -3.35 -8.60 27.82
CA LEU A 96 -4.19 -9.38 26.91
C LEU A 96 -4.96 -8.49 25.94
N SER A 97 -5.46 -7.34 26.40
CA SER A 97 -6.10 -6.34 25.55
C SER A 97 -5.13 -5.80 24.51
N ASP A 98 -3.97 -5.29 24.93
CA ASP A 98 -2.95 -4.73 24.03
C ASP A 98 -2.52 -5.73 22.96
N LYS A 99 -2.38 -7.02 23.33
CA LYS A 99 -2.03 -8.07 22.38
C LYS A 99 -3.16 -8.32 21.38
N LYS A 100 -4.42 -8.32 21.83
CA LYS A 100 -5.59 -8.47 20.95
C LYS A 100 -5.74 -7.27 20.02
N ASP A 101 -5.54 -6.06 20.53
CA ASP A 101 -5.64 -4.83 19.75
C ASP A 101 -4.58 -4.79 18.65
N LYS A 102 -3.34 -5.19 18.94
CA LYS A 102 -2.28 -5.33 17.92
C LYS A 102 -2.61 -6.35 16.84
N ILE A 103 -3.07 -7.55 17.22
CA ILE A 103 -3.45 -8.59 16.25
C ILE A 103 -4.62 -8.12 15.39
N LYS A 104 -5.58 -7.42 15.98
CA LYS A 104 -6.73 -6.85 15.26
C LYS A 104 -6.28 -5.77 14.28
N GLU A 105 -5.42 -4.86 14.70
CA GLU A 105 -4.87 -3.80 13.85
C GLU A 105 -4.07 -4.37 12.67
N GLU A 106 -3.23 -5.38 12.92
CA GLU A 106 -2.49 -6.11 11.87
C GLU A 106 -3.45 -6.77 10.88
N HIS A 107 -4.50 -7.44 11.37
CA HIS A 107 -5.49 -8.10 10.53
C HIS A 107 -6.32 -7.10 9.69
N GLU A 108 -6.70 -5.96 10.27
CA GLU A 108 -7.40 -4.89 9.56
C GLU A 108 -6.56 -4.31 8.42
N LYS A 109 -5.26 -4.06 8.67
CA LYS A 109 -4.31 -3.62 7.64
C LYS A 109 -4.16 -4.66 6.53
N GLU A 110 -4.03 -5.95 6.86
CA GLU A 110 -3.96 -7.01 5.85
C GLU A 110 -5.22 -7.06 4.98
N ILE A 111 -6.40 -6.92 5.57
CA ILE A 111 -7.68 -6.88 4.83
C ILE A 111 -7.71 -5.67 3.88
N GLU A 112 -7.27 -4.50 4.33
CA GLU A 112 -7.21 -3.29 3.52
C GLU A 112 -6.25 -3.45 2.33
N GLU A 113 -5.04 -3.98 2.57
CA GLU A 113 -4.07 -4.26 1.51
C GLU A 113 -4.61 -5.27 0.48
N GLN A 114 -5.30 -6.32 0.94
CA GLN A 114 -5.94 -7.29 0.05
C GLN A 114 -7.08 -6.67 -0.78
N LYS A 115 -7.85 -5.75 -0.21
CA LYS A 115 -8.89 -5.01 -0.96
C LYS A 115 -8.24 -4.18 -2.07
N ILE A 116 -7.20 -3.41 -1.77
CA ILE A 116 -6.47 -2.61 -2.76
C ILE A 116 -5.90 -3.51 -3.86
N ALA A 117 -5.26 -4.64 -3.50
CA ALA A 117 -4.72 -5.58 -4.48
C ALA A 117 -5.80 -6.09 -5.45
N LYS A 118 -6.99 -6.47 -4.95
CA LYS A 118 -8.11 -6.90 -5.80
C LYS A 118 -8.57 -5.79 -6.74
N LEU A 119 -8.63 -4.55 -6.27
CA LEU A 119 -8.98 -3.40 -7.11
C LEU A 119 -7.93 -3.17 -8.20
N LEU A 120 -6.64 -3.30 -7.90
CA LEU A 120 -5.56 -3.19 -8.89
C LEU A 120 -5.60 -4.30 -9.95
N ILE A 121 -6.04 -5.51 -9.58
CA ILE A 121 -6.31 -6.60 -10.55
C ILE A 121 -7.40 -6.18 -11.54
N ILE A 122 -8.45 -5.47 -11.09
CA ILE A 122 -9.52 -4.98 -11.96
C ILE A 122 -9.02 -3.85 -12.88
N LEU A 123 -8.04 -3.07 -12.44
CA LEU A 123 -7.41 -2.01 -13.25
C LEU A 123 -6.48 -2.57 -14.34
N LYS A 124 -5.81 -3.70 -14.06
CA LYS A 124 -4.81 -4.31 -14.95
C LYS A 124 -5.24 -4.40 -16.43
N PRO A 125 -6.46 -4.87 -16.79
CA PRO A 125 -6.88 -4.96 -18.20
C PRO A 125 -6.93 -3.61 -18.92
N ILE A 126 -7.27 -2.52 -18.22
CA ILE A 126 -7.27 -1.16 -18.78
C ILE A 126 -5.85 -0.77 -19.20
N ILE A 127 -4.87 -1.04 -18.33
CA ILE A 127 -3.47 -0.74 -18.57
C ILE A 127 -2.87 -1.64 -19.66
N VAL A 128 -3.16 -2.93 -19.63
CA VAL A 128 -2.72 -3.88 -20.67
C VAL A 128 -3.26 -3.47 -22.04
N SER A 129 -4.55 -3.13 -22.13
CA SER A 129 -5.15 -2.66 -23.38
C SER A 129 -4.45 -1.42 -23.93
N TYR A 130 -4.00 -0.50 -23.07
CA TYR A 130 -3.28 0.69 -23.52
C TYR A 130 -1.83 0.41 -23.91
N LEU A 131 -1.16 -0.53 -23.22
CA LEU A 131 0.16 -1.01 -23.61
C LEU A 131 0.14 -1.63 -25.02
N GLU A 132 -0.94 -2.29 -25.43
CA GLU A 132 -1.10 -2.77 -26.82
C GLU A 132 -1.07 -1.61 -27.83
N ILE A 133 -1.68 -0.47 -27.50
CA ILE A 133 -1.67 0.73 -28.36
C ILE A 133 -0.27 1.33 -28.45
N LEU A 134 0.48 1.35 -27.33
CA LEU A 134 1.88 1.79 -27.33
C LEU A 134 2.79 0.82 -28.12
N ALA A 135 2.49 -0.48 -28.10
CA ALA A 135 3.18 -1.48 -28.90
C ALA A 135 2.92 -1.29 -30.42
N GLU A 136 1.68 -0.99 -30.81
CA GLU A 136 1.38 -0.61 -32.19
C GLU A 136 2.03 0.69 -32.60
N THR A 137 2.03 1.69 -31.71
CA THR A 137 2.70 2.97 -31.94
C THR A 137 4.18 2.77 -32.25
N TYR A 138 4.82 1.88 -31.49
CA TYR A 138 6.19 1.47 -31.78
C TYR A 138 6.28 0.75 -33.13
N LYS A 139 5.40 -0.20 -33.43
CA LYS A 139 5.40 -0.92 -34.72
C LYS A 139 5.31 0.02 -35.93
N VAL A 140 4.37 0.96 -35.93
CA VAL A 140 4.13 1.86 -37.08
C VAL A 140 5.22 2.91 -37.26
N THR A 141 6.07 3.10 -36.25
CA THR A 141 7.23 3.99 -36.29
C THR A 141 8.55 3.25 -36.46
N PHE A 142 8.52 1.91 -36.55
CA PHE A 142 9.72 1.10 -36.68
C PHE A 142 10.15 0.97 -38.15
N ASN A 143 11.46 0.99 -38.41
CA ASN A 143 11.99 1.12 -39.79
C ASN A 143 12.12 -0.21 -40.56
N THR A 144 12.19 -1.36 -39.88
CA THR A 144 12.55 -2.66 -40.52
C THR A 144 11.69 -3.81 -39.99
N GLU A 145 11.29 -4.74 -40.86
CA GLU A 145 10.61 -5.95 -40.40
C GLU A 145 11.53 -6.83 -39.55
N ARG A 146 10.98 -7.39 -38.46
CA ARG A 146 11.65 -8.28 -37.52
C ARG A 146 10.67 -9.27 -36.93
N ASP A 147 11.18 -10.26 -36.21
CA ASP A 147 10.35 -11.17 -35.44
C ASP A 147 9.57 -10.46 -34.33
N THR A 148 8.51 -11.13 -33.87
CA THR A 148 7.69 -10.65 -32.76
C THR A 148 8.54 -10.51 -31.50
N LEU A 149 8.48 -9.34 -30.88
CA LEU A 149 9.20 -9.05 -29.64
C LEU A 149 8.23 -9.17 -28.46
N ARG A 150 8.68 -9.84 -27.39
CA ARG A 150 8.05 -9.80 -26.07
C ARG A 150 9.00 -9.09 -25.13
N ILE A 151 8.60 -7.92 -24.65
CA ILE A 151 9.47 -7.05 -23.87
C ILE A 151 8.70 -6.38 -22.74
N ARG A 152 9.35 -6.21 -21.59
CA ARG A 152 8.77 -5.46 -20.47
C ARG A 152 8.75 -3.96 -20.79
N PRO A 153 7.69 -3.22 -20.42
CA PRO A 153 7.61 -1.77 -20.61
C PRO A 153 8.85 -1.03 -20.09
N LYS A 154 9.34 -1.40 -18.90
CA LYS A 154 10.52 -0.80 -18.28
C LYS A 154 11.80 -0.94 -19.11
N SER A 155 11.93 -2.02 -19.87
CA SER A 155 13.07 -2.26 -20.76
C SER A 155 12.90 -1.54 -22.11
N LEU A 156 11.65 -1.37 -22.55
CA LEU A 156 11.32 -0.74 -23.83
C LEU A 156 11.37 0.79 -23.74
N PHE A 157 10.86 1.41 -22.67
CA PHE A 157 10.73 2.88 -22.53
C PHE A 157 12.06 3.56 -22.20
N ASN A 158 13.00 3.44 -23.14
CA ASN A 158 14.31 4.09 -23.13
C ASN A 158 14.36 5.23 -24.16
N GLN A 159 15.51 5.90 -24.29
CA GLN A 159 15.63 7.05 -25.18
C GLN A 159 15.35 6.70 -26.65
N ASP A 160 15.82 5.56 -27.15
CA ASP A 160 15.59 5.13 -28.54
C ASP A 160 14.09 4.95 -28.83
N TYR A 161 13.35 4.41 -27.86
CA TYR A 161 11.90 4.31 -27.95
C TYR A 161 11.23 5.68 -28.10
N PHE A 162 11.58 6.64 -27.25
CA PHE A 162 11.01 8.00 -27.29
C PHE A 162 11.34 8.71 -28.60
N ASP A 163 12.60 8.63 -29.04
CA ASP A 163 13.06 9.16 -30.33
C ASP A 163 12.22 8.59 -31.48
N GLN A 164 11.96 7.28 -31.46
CA GLN A 164 11.18 6.60 -32.50
C GLN A 164 9.70 7.01 -32.50
N ILE A 165 9.03 7.04 -31.33
CA ILE A 165 7.61 7.40 -31.29
C ILE A 165 7.37 8.91 -31.47
N SER A 166 8.41 9.75 -31.37
CA SER A 166 8.29 11.19 -31.61
C SER A 166 8.04 11.55 -33.09
N VAL A 167 8.40 10.65 -34.02
CA VAL A 167 8.27 10.88 -35.47
C VAL A 167 6.97 10.33 -36.05
N GLN A 168 5.92 10.18 -35.25
CA GLN A 168 4.62 9.69 -35.71
C GLN A 168 3.96 10.61 -36.75
N ASN A 169 3.51 10.03 -37.85
CA ASN A 169 2.66 10.68 -38.85
C ASN A 169 1.18 10.43 -38.53
N PHE A 170 0.55 11.38 -37.83
CA PHE A 170 -0.87 11.31 -37.48
C PHE A 170 -1.83 11.37 -38.68
N SER A 171 -1.35 11.77 -39.86
CA SER A 171 -2.15 11.78 -41.10
C SER A 171 -2.13 10.45 -41.85
N SER A 172 -1.29 9.49 -41.44
CA SER A 172 -1.24 8.16 -42.05
C SER A 172 -2.61 7.51 -42.05
N GLN A 173 -2.99 6.88 -43.16
CA GLN A 173 -4.27 6.18 -43.31
C GLN A 173 -4.15 4.67 -43.02
N GLN A 174 -3.09 4.26 -42.33
CA GLN A 174 -2.82 2.85 -42.00
C GLN A 174 -3.10 2.60 -40.51
N THR A 175 -4.04 1.70 -40.23
CA THR A 175 -4.41 1.28 -38.87
C THR A 175 -4.70 -0.22 -38.85
N ARG A 176 -4.92 -0.81 -37.67
CA ARG A 176 -5.40 -2.20 -37.53
C ARG A 176 -6.76 -2.46 -38.19
N TYR A 177 -7.56 -1.42 -38.43
CA TYR A 177 -8.85 -1.55 -39.12
C TYR A 177 -8.72 -1.67 -40.63
N GLY A 178 -7.55 -1.37 -41.19
CA GLY A 178 -7.27 -1.37 -42.62
C GLY A 178 -6.92 0.02 -43.15
N SER A 179 -6.53 0.06 -44.43
CA SER A 179 -6.11 1.29 -45.11
C SER A 179 -7.31 2.19 -45.46
N ASN A 180 -7.16 3.51 -45.32
CA ASN A 180 -8.16 4.53 -45.69
C ASN A 180 -9.50 4.47 -44.94
N ILE A 181 -9.58 3.75 -43.82
CA ILE A 181 -10.77 3.70 -42.97
C ILE A 181 -10.73 4.82 -41.91
N MET A 182 -9.55 5.05 -41.34
CA MET A 182 -9.33 6.02 -40.27
C MET A 182 -7.86 6.45 -40.30
N SER A 183 -7.60 7.73 -40.01
CA SER A 183 -6.23 8.19 -39.83
C SER A 183 -5.64 7.69 -38.50
N TRP A 184 -4.32 7.47 -38.48
CA TRP A 184 -3.58 7.08 -37.29
C TRP A 184 -3.83 8.03 -36.12
N GLY A 185 -3.85 9.34 -36.36
CA GLY A 185 -4.17 10.33 -35.33
C GLY A 185 -5.57 10.19 -34.76
N LYS A 186 -6.57 9.88 -35.59
CA LYS A 186 -7.94 9.68 -35.11
C LYS A 186 -8.05 8.39 -34.30
N PHE A 187 -7.34 7.34 -34.70
CA PHE A 187 -7.24 6.10 -33.93
C PHE A 187 -6.63 6.33 -32.54
N ILE A 188 -5.48 7.01 -32.48
CA ILE A 188 -4.81 7.31 -31.20
C ILE A 188 -5.66 8.23 -30.32
N ASP A 189 -6.32 9.25 -30.87
CA ASP A 189 -7.23 10.10 -30.10
C ASP A 189 -8.40 9.29 -29.50
N LEU A 190 -9.01 8.38 -30.26
CA LEU A 190 -10.07 7.50 -29.75
C LEU A 190 -9.58 6.60 -28.62
N GLU A 191 -8.44 5.92 -28.79
CA GLU A 191 -7.91 5.01 -27.77
C GLU A 191 -7.41 5.77 -26.52
N ASN A 192 -6.84 6.97 -26.69
CA ASN A 192 -6.48 7.84 -25.58
C ASN A 192 -7.72 8.28 -24.78
N ASN A 193 -8.81 8.68 -25.46
CA ASN A 193 -10.05 9.05 -24.79
C ASN A 193 -10.70 7.85 -24.09
N LYS A 194 -10.63 6.66 -24.68
CA LYS A 194 -11.09 5.41 -24.06
C LYS A 194 -10.29 5.05 -22.80
N LEU A 195 -8.96 5.25 -22.81
CA LEU A 195 -8.15 5.11 -21.59
C LEU A 195 -8.64 6.07 -20.50
N LYS A 196 -8.84 7.35 -20.85
CA LYS A 196 -9.29 8.35 -19.89
C LYS A 196 -10.63 7.99 -19.27
N GLU A 197 -11.60 7.65 -20.11
CA GLU A 197 -12.94 7.25 -19.68
C GLU A 197 -12.90 5.98 -18.81
N SER A 198 -12.05 5.01 -19.16
CA SER A 198 -11.88 3.79 -18.37
C SER A 198 -11.30 4.07 -16.99
N ILE A 199 -10.31 4.97 -16.88
CA ILE A 199 -9.74 5.40 -15.60
C ILE A 199 -10.76 6.21 -14.81
N ASP A 200 -11.49 7.14 -15.44
CA ASP A 200 -12.55 7.93 -14.78
C ASP A 200 -13.64 7.03 -14.20
N ASN A 201 -14.16 6.09 -15.00
CA ASN A 201 -15.16 5.13 -14.56
C ASN A 201 -14.66 4.25 -13.42
N TYR A 202 -13.38 3.88 -13.44
CA TYR A 202 -12.74 3.13 -12.36
C TYR A 202 -12.65 3.99 -11.07
N LEU A 203 -12.21 5.24 -11.16
CA LEU A 203 -12.10 6.16 -10.04
C LEU A 203 -13.48 6.49 -9.43
N ILE A 204 -14.50 6.72 -10.25
CA ILE A 204 -15.88 6.95 -9.78
C ILE A 204 -16.35 5.79 -8.90
N LYS A 205 -16.01 4.54 -9.29
CA LYS A 205 -16.47 3.34 -8.60
C LYS A 205 -15.65 3.00 -7.34
N PHE A 206 -14.36 3.32 -7.32
CA PHE A 206 -13.42 2.76 -6.34
C PHE A 206 -12.59 3.79 -5.56
N SER A 207 -12.67 5.08 -5.87
CA SER A 207 -11.85 6.13 -5.23
C SER A 207 -11.93 6.19 -3.71
N THR A 208 -13.07 5.81 -3.11
CA THR A 208 -13.25 5.80 -1.65
C THR A 208 -12.48 4.70 -0.93
N VAL A 209 -12.04 3.67 -1.65
CA VAL A 209 -11.30 2.51 -1.10
C VAL A 209 -9.81 2.58 -1.46
N LEU A 210 -9.45 3.29 -2.53
CA LEU A 210 -8.08 3.46 -2.95
C LEU A 210 -7.35 4.45 -2.04
N THR A 211 -6.04 4.30 -1.93
CA THR A 211 -5.20 5.29 -1.25
C THR A 211 -5.13 6.58 -2.08
N ILE A 212 -4.91 7.71 -1.41
CA ILE A 212 -4.79 9.03 -2.04
C ILE A 212 -3.72 8.99 -3.14
N ASP A 213 -2.56 8.38 -2.87
CA ASP A 213 -1.45 8.27 -3.83
C ASP A 213 -1.85 7.53 -5.12
N ILE A 214 -2.68 6.48 -5.02
CA ILE A 214 -3.15 5.72 -6.20
C ILE A 214 -4.15 6.57 -6.98
N VAL A 215 -5.06 7.27 -6.28
CA VAL A 215 -6.03 8.17 -6.91
C VAL A 215 -5.30 9.29 -7.66
N GLU A 216 -4.32 9.94 -7.02
CA GLU A 216 -3.51 10.99 -7.62
C GLU A 216 -2.73 10.49 -8.84
N LEU A 217 -2.10 9.31 -8.74
CA LEU A 217 -1.38 8.70 -9.86
C LEU A 217 -2.30 8.47 -11.07
N LEU A 218 -3.52 7.95 -10.84
CA LEU A 218 -4.49 7.70 -11.90
C LEU A 218 -5.03 8.99 -12.53
N VAL A 219 -5.30 10.01 -11.72
CA VAL A 219 -5.70 11.34 -12.20
C VAL A 219 -4.58 11.94 -13.07
N ASN A 220 -3.34 11.88 -12.60
CA ASN A 220 -2.17 12.39 -13.33
C ASN A 220 -1.96 11.66 -14.66
N ILE A 221 -2.19 10.35 -14.74
CA ILE A 221 -2.12 9.59 -16.00
C ILE A 221 -3.24 10.04 -16.96
N LYS A 222 -4.47 10.11 -16.47
CA LYS A 222 -5.66 10.43 -17.26
C LYS A 222 -5.63 11.85 -17.82
N ASP A 223 -5.22 12.82 -17.00
CA ASP A 223 -5.25 14.23 -17.37
C ASP A 223 -3.93 14.68 -18.01
N HIS A 224 -2.99 13.76 -18.24
CA HIS A 224 -1.70 14.06 -18.85
C HIS A 224 -1.85 14.62 -20.28
N HIS A 225 -1.11 15.69 -20.58
CA HIS A 225 -1.15 16.36 -21.88
C HIS A 225 -0.83 15.45 -23.08
N TYR A 226 0.06 14.47 -22.89
CA TYR A 226 0.37 13.43 -23.89
C TYR A 226 -0.89 12.82 -24.54
N LEU A 227 -1.92 12.53 -23.75
CA LEU A 227 -3.14 11.91 -24.26
C LEU A 227 -3.95 12.81 -25.20
N ASN A 228 -3.67 14.12 -25.24
CA ASN A 228 -4.30 15.10 -26.11
C ASN A 228 -3.47 15.42 -27.38
N HIS A 229 -2.23 14.92 -27.49
CA HIS A 229 -1.34 15.30 -28.59
C HIS A 229 -1.88 14.93 -29.97
N ALA A 230 -2.44 13.73 -30.12
CA ALA A 230 -3.01 13.31 -31.40
C ALA A 230 -4.16 14.24 -31.84
N LYS A 231 -5.03 14.64 -30.91
CA LYS A 231 -6.10 15.62 -31.15
C LYS A 231 -5.55 16.98 -31.58
N GLN A 232 -4.52 17.48 -30.89
CA GLN A 232 -3.87 18.75 -31.24
C GLN A 232 -3.27 18.69 -32.65
N ALA A 233 -2.59 17.59 -33.00
CA ALA A 233 -2.03 17.38 -34.33
C ALA A 233 -3.11 17.35 -35.42
N LEU A 234 -4.25 16.71 -35.17
CA LEU A 234 -5.39 16.68 -36.09
C LEU A 234 -5.99 18.07 -36.29
N ASN A 235 -6.26 18.80 -35.21
CA ASN A 235 -6.80 20.16 -35.28
C ASN A 235 -5.86 21.10 -36.06
N MET A 236 -4.55 20.94 -35.85
CA MET A 236 -3.54 21.69 -36.57
C MET A 236 -3.56 21.37 -38.07
N ALA A 237 -3.60 20.08 -38.43
CA ALA A 237 -3.69 19.65 -39.82
C ALA A 237 -4.96 20.18 -40.52
N GLU A 238 -6.10 20.20 -39.83
CA GLU A 238 -7.35 20.76 -40.32
C GLU A 238 -7.28 22.28 -40.51
N TRP A 239 -6.70 23.01 -39.56
CA TRP A 239 -6.46 24.44 -39.70
C TRP A 239 -5.57 24.76 -40.90
N HIS A 240 -4.49 23.99 -41.08
CA HIS A 240 -3.56 24.14 -42.19
C HIS A 240 -4.26 23.93 -43.54
N HIS A 241 -5.08 22.88 -43.62
CA HIS A 241 -5.89 22.60 -44.81
C HIS A 241 -6.88 23.73 -45.11
N THR A 242 -7.60 24.25 -44.11
CA THR A 242 -8.59 25.34 -44.28
C THR A 242 -7.97 26.67 -44.68
N HIS A 243 -6.73 26.95 -44.26
CA HIS A 243 -6.02 28.19 -44.55
C HIS A 243 -5.02 28.08 -45.71
N GLY A 244 -5.00 26.94 -46.43
CA GLY A 244 -4.12 26.73 -47.58
C GLY A 244 -2.62 26.65 -47.24
N VAL A 245 -2.28 26.42 -45.97
CA VAL A 245 -0.89 26.31 -45.51
C VAL A 245 -0.43 24.87 -45.68
N LYS A 246 0.55 24.65 -46.57
CA LYS A 246 1.21 23.34 -46.69
C LYS A 246 2.31 23.23 -45.66
N THR A 247 2.06 22.51 -44.58
CA THR A 247 3.14 22.01 -43.72
C THR A 247 3.39 20.53 -43.99
N PRO A 248 4.62 20.06 -43.81
CA PRO A 248 4.90 18.63 -43.81
C PRO A 248 4.08 17.91 -42.72
N PRO A 249 3.86 16.59 -42.86
CA PRO A 249 3.22 15.78 -41.82
C PRO A 249 4.00 16.00 -40.51
N PHE A 250 3.33 16.58 -39.52
CA PHE A 250 3.96 17.12 -38.31
C PHE A 250 4.87 16.09 -37.64
N SER A 251 6.07 16.52 -37.25
CA SER A 251 7.06 15.72 -36.53
C SER A 251 7.25 16.35 -35.14
N MET A 252 6.99 15.59 -34.07
CA MET A 252 6.98 16.12 -32.69
C MET A 252 8.37 16.31 -32.08
N LEU A 253 9.41 16.44 -32.91
CA LEU A 253 10.82 16.43 -32.50
C LEU A 253 11.22 17.56 -31.54
N SER A 254 10.42 18.62 -31.35
CA SER A 254 10.91 19.84 -30.69
C SER A 254 10.72 19.91 -29.16
N ILE A 255 9.85 19.10 -28.54
CA ILE A 255 9.51 19.28 -27.11
C ILE A 255 10.19 18.21 -26.22
N GLU A 256 10.40 17.00 -26.72
CA GLU A 256 11.00 15.86 -26.01
C GLU A 256 12.45 16.10 -25.57
N HIS A 257 13.25 16.77 -26.42
CA HIS A 257 14.72 16.79 -26.31
C HIS A 257 15.32 18.07 -25.73
N SER A 258 14.52 19.02 -25.27
CA SER A 258 15.06 20.27 -24.71
C SER A 258 15.76 19.99 -23.37
N SER A 259 17.10 20.10 -23.36
CA SER A 259 17.91 20.06 -22.13
C SER A 259 17.82 21.34 -21.30
N ILE A 260 17.17 22.38 -21.84
CA ILE A 260 17.03 23.69 -21.21
C ILE A 260 15.95 23.61 -20.13
N GLN A 261 16.33 23.92 -18.89
CA GLN A 261 15.39 24.13 -17.80
C GLN A 261 14.71 25.49 -17.98
N ILE A 262 13.51 25.48 -18.55
CA ILE A 262 12.62 26.64 -18.58
C ILE A 262 11.61 26.54 -17.43
N PRO A 263 11.20 27.67 -16.81
CA PRO A 263 10.00 27.68 -15.97
C PRO A 263 8.82 27.11 -16.78
N GLU A 264 8.04 26.21 -16.19
CA GLU A 264 6.88 25.58 -16.85
C GLU A 264 7.23 24.74 -18.09
N LYS A 265 8.33 23.98 -18.04
CA LYS A 265 8.66 23.00 -19.10
C LYS A 265 7.43 22.08 -19.34
N PRO A 266 6.96 21.94 -20.60
CA PRO A 266 5.82 21.08 -20.91
C PRO A 266 6.08 19.64 -20.46
N THR A 267 5.05 18.96 -19.95
CA THR A 267 5.17 17.55 -19.62
C THR A 267 5.45 16.73 -20.88
N THR A 268 6.44 15.85 -20.79
CA THR A 268 6.98 15.13 -21.94
C THR A 268 6.29 13.78 -22.14
N ILE A 269 6.49 13.14 -23.30
CA ILE A 269 6.05 11.76 -23.53
C ILE A 269 6.71 10.85 -22.48
N LYS A 270 7.98 11.10 -22.15
CA LYS A 270 8.72 10.38 -21.10
C LYS A 270 8.05 10.48 -19.73
N ASP A 271 7.54 11.64 -19.33
CA ASP A 271 6.87 11.82 -18.04
C ASP A 271 5.60 10.95 -17.93
N PHE A 272 4.79 10.93 -18.99
CA PHE A 272 3.63 10.05 -19.07
C PHE A 272 4.01 8.58 -18.93
N HIS A 273 5.05 8.14 -19.65
CA HIS A 273 5.51 6.75 -19.60
C HIS A 273 6.08 6.39 -18.22
N ASN A 274 6.72 7.34 -17.52
CA ASN A 274 7.17 7.14 -16.14
C ASN A 274 6.01 6.97 -15.16
N LEU A 275 4.92 7.73 -15.31
CA LEU A 275 3.69 7.54 -14.53
C LEU A 275 3.09 6.15 -14.79
N LEU A 276 3.06 5.72 -16.05
CA LEU A 276 2.60 4.39 -16.43
C LEU A 276 3.47 3.28 -15.83
N LEU A 277 4.80 3.43 -15.86
CA LEU A 277 5.74 2.50 -15.21
C LEU A 277 5.53 2.44 -13.70
N THR A 278 5.30 3.59 -13.06
CA THR A 278 5.02 3.65 -11.62
C THR A 278 3.75 2.88 -11.28
N LEU A 279 2.71 3.02 -12.10
CA LEU A 279 1.46 2.28 -11.94
C LEU A 279 1.65 0.78 -12.17
N ILE A 280 2.42 0.38 -13.19
CA ILE A 280 2.74 -1.02 -13.49
C ILE A 280 3.51 -1.65 -12.33
N ASP A 281 4.58 -1.00 -11.84
CA ASP A 281 5.37 -1.47 -10.70
C ASP A 281 4.49 -1.60 -9.43
N LEU A 282 3.55 -0.67 -9.23
CA LEU A 282 2.58 -0.71 -8.13
C LEU A 282 1.61 -1.90 -8.25
N ILE A 283 1.06 -2.14 -9.44
CA ILE A 283 0.20 -3.30 -9.72
C ILE A 283 0.97 -4.60 -9.48
N GLU A 284 2.16 -4.75 -10.04
CA GLU A 284 2.98 -5.97 -9.89
C GLU A 284 3.31 -6.25 -8.41
N LYS A 285 3.78 -5.22 -7.69
CA LYS A 285 4.17 -5.35 -6.27
C LYS A 285 2.98 -5.70 -5.37
N LYS A 286 1.82 -5.06 -5.55
CA LYS A 286 0.65 -5.26 -4.68
C LYS A 286 -0.15 -6.51 -5.04
N THR A 287 -0.13 -6.95 -6.30
CA THR A 287 -0.89 -8.13 -6.75
C THR A 287 -0.09 -9.42 -6.77
N LYS A 288 1.26 -9.36 -6.68
CA LYS A 288 2.17 -10.51 -6.85
C LYS A 288 1.93 -11.27 -8.17
N CYS A 289 1.42 -10.58 -9.19
CA CYS A 289 1.13 -11.16 -10.49
C CYS A 289 2.41 -11.29 -11.33
N GLU A 290 2.35 -12.06 -12.42
CA GLU A 290 3.38 -12.05 -13.45
C GLU A 290 3.55 -10.64 -14.01
N SER A 291 4.80 -10.27 -14.27
CA SER A 291 5.15 -8.96 -14.80
C SER A 291 4.45 -8.70 -16.13
N LEU A 292 3.99 -7.48 -16.32
CA LEU A 292 3.33 -7.08 -17.55
C LEU A 292 4.35 -7.03 -18.70
N GLU A 293 4.00 -7.65 -19.82
CA GLU A 293 4.79 -7.66 -21.04
C GLU A 293 4.01 -7.03 -22.19
N MET A 294 4.75 -6.39 -23.10
CA MET A 294 4.26 -5.88 -24.37
C MET A 294 4.63 -6.88 -25.47
N ILE A 295 3.64 -7.27 -26.28
CA ILE A 295 3.86 -8.08 -27.48
C ILE A 295 3.83 -7.16 -28.69
N ILE A 296 4.96 -7.05 -29.38
CA ILE A 296 5.15 -6.16 -30.53
C ILE A 296 5.32 -7.01 -31.79
N TYR A 297 4.35 -6.95 -32.69
CA TYR A 297 4.37 -7.69 -33.95
C TYR A 297 5.13 -6.89 -35.02
N LEU A 298 6.45 -7.03 -35.12
CA LEU A 298 7.26 -6.31 -36.13
C LEU A 298 7.26 -6.96 -37.53
N GLN A 299 6.19 -7.66 -37.89
CA GLN A 299 6.02 -8.32 -39.19
C GLN A 299 4.83 -7.71 -39.93
N ASN A 300 4.93 -7.62 -41.26
CA ASN A 300 3.84 -7.09 -42.10
C ASN A 300 2.66 -8.05 -42.30
N GLY A 301 2.70 -9.26 -41.74
CA GLY A 301 1.57 -10.20 -41.73
C GLY A 301 0.37 -9.79 -40.86
N THR A 302 0.49 -8.69 -40.09
CA THR A 302 -0.59 -8.11 -39.28
C THR A 302 -0.69 -6.61 -39.55
N ALA A 303 -1.90 -6.07 -39.64
CA ALA A 303 -2.13 -4.62 -39.73
C ALA A 303 -1.95 -3.95 -38.34
N PRO A 304 -1.56 -2.66 -38.27
CA PRO A 304 -0.98 -1.85 -39.36
C PRO A 304 0.42 -2.34 -39.75
N SER A 305 0.89 -2.06 -40.97
CA SER A 305 2.24 -2.46 -41.39
C SER A 305 3.34 -1.72 -40.61
N VAL A 306 4.50 -2.35 -40.52
CA VAL A 306 5.72 -1.79 -39.93
C VAL A 306 6.10 -0.50 -40.67
N GLY A 307 6.40 0.56 -39.92
CA GLY A 307 6.81 1.85 -40.50
C GLY A 307 5.71 2.62 -41.24
N SER A 308 4.45 2.19 -41.12
CA SER A 308 3.33 2.77 -41.87
C SER A 308 2.91 4.18 -41.45
N ALA A 309 3.39 4.68 -40.32
CA ALA A 309 3.09 6.00 -39.81
C ALA A 309 4.35 6.76 -39.37
N ILE A 310 5.43 6.67 -40.15
CA ILE A 310 6.62 7.50 -39.97
C ILE A 310 6.44 8.83 -40.71
N ALA A 311 6.64 9.95 -40.01
CA ALA A 311 6.68 11.29 -40.60
C ALA A 311 8.02 11.49 -41.31
N PRO A 312 8.04 12.16 -42.48
CA PRO A 312 9.31 12.48 -43.14
C PRO A 312 10.14 13.41 -42.24
N ILE A 313 11.42 13.08 -42.06
CA ILE A 313 12.34 13.93 -41.31
C ILE A 313 12.58 15.21 -42.11
N ILE A 314 12.05 16.33 -41.63
CA ILE A 314 12.25 17.64 -42.25
C ILE A 314 13.59 18.17 -41.76
N LYS A 315 14.60 18.15 -42.61
CA LYS A 315 15.85 18.84 -42.34
C LYS A 315 15.66 20.35 -42.52
N PHE A 316 15.91 21.13 -41.47
CA PHE A 316 15.99 22.59 -41.57
C PHE A 316 17.46 22.99 -41.76
N GLY A 317 17.84 23.43 -42.96
CA GLY A 317 19.19 23.85 -43.32
C GLY A 317 19.57 23.42 -44.74
N PRO A 318 20.65 23.97 -45.35
CA PRO A 318 21.16 23.40 -46.59
C PRO A 318 21.65 21.97 -46.25
N PHE A 319 21.38 21.00 -47.12
CA PHE A 319 21.77 19.57 -47.08
C PHE A 319 20.77 18.56 -46.50
#